data_AF-A0A5C4Y5K1-F1
#
_entry.id   AF-A0A5C4Y5K1-F1
#
_cell.length_a   1.000
_cell.length_b   1.000
_cell.length_c   1.000
_cell.angle_alpha   90.00
_cell.angle_beta   90.00
_cell.angle_gamma   90.00
#
_symmetry.space_group_name_H-M   'P 1'
#
loop_
_entity.id
_entity.type
_entity.pdbx_description
1 polymer ?
#
loop_
_entity_poly.entity_id
_entity_poly.type
_entity_poly.pdbx_seq_one_letter_code
_entity_poly.pdbx_strand_id
1 'polypeptide(L)'
;MRKLALTLAALLLPVAQAHPVDEVVQGAYLTLAPGAVQLELDVTPGSQVAGTVLTSLDANTDGRITDAEARAYAGRVLKQSTLKLGDVAAGWTLGKIEVPPYADLKTGNAVLKIYATAKRRDTVGAQTLSYQNRYQPAKGQWTANIFLLPGAGWQYGVTGQQRSNDGQQLTVNYTVNRS
;
A
#
# COMPACT_ATOMS: atom_id res chain seq x y z
N MET A 1 22.76 52.87 33.60
CA MET A 1 23.09 51.82 32.60
C MET A 1 22.09 50.67 32.76
N ARG A 2 21.06 50.60 31.91
CA ARG A 2 20.10 49.47 31.87
C ARG A 2 20.61 48.47 30.83
N LYS A 3 20.99 47.26 31.23
CA LYS A 3 21.34 46.17 30.30
C LYS A 3 20.06 45.44 29.93
N LEU A 4 19.62 45.54 28.68
CA LEU A 4 18.61 44.66 28.10
C LEU A 4 19.21 43.24 28.01
N ALA A 5 18.58 42.27 28.67
CA ALA A 5 18.84 40.87 28.40
C ALA A 5 17.88 40.42 27.29
N LEU A 6 18.43 40.16 26.09
CA LEU A 6 17.71 39.49 25.01
C LEU A 6 17.68 38.00 25.33
N THR A 7 16.52 37.48 25.76
CA THR A 7 16.32 36.04 25.92
C THR A 7 15.96 35.46 24.55
N LEU A 8 16.89 34.74 23.93
CA LEU A 8 16.65 34.02 22.68
C LEU A 8 15.89 32.72 23.00
N ALA A 9 14.58 32.70 22.74
CA ALA A 9 13.78 31.48 22.83
C ALA A 9 14.07 30.60 21.60
N ALA A 10 14.81 29.51 21.79
CA ALA A 10 15.02 28.51 20.75
C ALA A 10 13.73 27.71 20.54
N LEU A 11 13.06 27.91 19.39
CA LEU A 11 11.98 27.01 18.96
C LEU A 11 12.59 25.63 18.66
N LEU A 12 12.27 24.64 19.50
CA LEU A 12 12.39 23.23 19.15
C LEU A 12 11.32 22.93 18.09
N LEU A 13 11.64 23.12 16.82
CA LEU A 13 10.80 22.64 15.74
C LEU A 13 10.81 21.10 15.79
N PRO A 14 9.64 20.43 15.87
CA PRO A 14 9.60 18.98 15.79
C PRO A 14 10.22 18.58 14.45
N VAL A 15 11.16 17.63 14.49
CA VAL A 15 11.67 17.00 13.28
C VAL A 15 10.45 16.41 12.59
N ALA A 16 10.05 16.99 11.46
CA ALA A 16 9.07 16.35 10.60
C ALA A 16 9.60 14.93 10.37
N GLN A 17 8.84 13.91 10.78
CA GLN A 17 9.18 12.52 10.54
C GLN A 17 9.19 12.30 9.03
N ALA A 18 10.34 12.59 8.41
CA ALA A 18 10.62 12.18 7.06
C ALA A 18 10.48 10.65 7.03
N HIS A 19 9.82 10.14 5.99
CA HIS A 19 9.71 8.70 5.78
C HIS A 19 11.08 8.03 5.97
N PRO A 20 11.14 6.82 6.55
CA PRO A 20 12.40 6.11 6.72
C PRO A 20 13.19 6.10 5.41
N VAL A 21 14.42 6.60 5.46
CA VAL A 21 15.25 6.75 4.25
C VAL A 21 15.88 5.42 3.83
N ASP A 22 15.96 4.45 4.74
CA ASP A 22 16.56 3.12 4.58
C ASP A 22 15.52 2.01 4.40
N GLU A 23 14.24 2.35 4.25
CA GLU A 23 13.15 1.38 4.11
C GLU A 23 12.26 1.66 2.91
N VAL A 24 11.59 0.62 2.41
CA VAL A 24 10.47 0.75 1.47
C VAL A 24 9.18 0.68 2.27
N VAL A 25 8.52 1.83 2.44
CA VAL A 25 7.22 1.93 3.10
C VAL A 25 6.14 1.49 2.13
N GLN A 26 5.26 0.59 2.58
CA GLN A 26 4.24 -0.04 1.75
C GLN A 26 2.88 0.01 2.44
N GLY A 27 1.93 0.69 1.81
CA GLY A 27 0.55 0.82 2.31
C GLY A 27 -0.42 0.08 1.42
N ALA A 28 -1.03 -1.00 1.91
CA ALA A 28 -2.10 -1.71 1.21
C ALA A 28 -3.47 -1.24 1.72
N TYR A 29 -4.26 -0.68 0.83
CA TYR A 29 -5.60 -0.18 1.11
C TYR A 29 -6.60 -1.03 0.33
N LEU A 30 -7.19 -2.00 1.03
CA LEU A 30 -8.19 -2.89 0.47
C LEU A 30 -9.56 -2.23 0.59
N THR A 31 -10.37 -2.26 -0.46
CA THR A 31 -11.76 -1.81 -0.42
C THR A 31 -12.67 -2.98 -0.75
N LEU A 32 -13.56 -3.32 0.18
CA LEU A 32 -14.59 -4.32 -0.02
C LEU A 32 -15.81 -3.67 -0.68
N ALA A 33 -16.11 -4.08 -1.91
CA ALA A 33 -17.23 -3.57 -2.70
C ALA A 33 -18.07 -4.74 -3.27
N PRO A 34 -19.30 -4.48 -3.76
CA PRO A 34 -20.10 -5.50 -4.42
C PRO A 34 -19.34 -6.16 -5.59
N GLY A 35 -19.21 -7.49 -5.54
CA GLY A 35 -18.56 -8.31 -6.54
C GLY A 35 -17.04 -8.18 -6.63
N ALA A 36 -16.40 -7.32 -5.82
CA ALA A 36 -14.96 -7.09 -5.91
C ALA A 36 -14.27 -6.75 -4.58
N VAL A 37 -12.99 -7.09 -4.50
CA VAL A 37 -12.05 -6.42 -3.60
C VAL A 37 -11.14 -5.57 -4.46
N GLN A 38 -11.05 -4.29 -4.15
CA GLN A 38 -10.12 -3.36 -4.81
C GLN A 38 -8.89 -3.20 -3.92
N LEU A 39 -7.72 -3.03 -4.53
CA LEU A 39 -6.47 -2.73 -3.86
C LEU A 39 -5.90 -1.44 -4.44
N GLU A 40 -5.58 -0.49 -3.56
CA GLU A 40 -4.55 0.52 -3.79
C GLU A 40 -3.33 0.12 -2.96
N LEU A 41 -2.20 -0.12 -3.62
CA LEU A 41 -0.92 -0.40 -2.99
C LEU A 41 0.02 0.77 -3.25
N ASP A 42 0.33 1.49 -2.19
CA ASP A 42 1.33 2.54 -2.18
C ASP A 42 2.69 1.94 -1.87
N VAL A 43 3.70 2.33 -2.66
CA VAL A 43 5.11 1.94 -2.50
C VAL A 43 5.95 3.19 -2.49
N THR A 44 6.54 3.49 -1.34
CA THR A 44 7.37 4.68 -1.10
C THR A 44 8.78 4.22 -0.75
N PRO A 45 9.71 4.19 -1.72
CA PRO A 45 11.10 3.89 -1.42
C PRO A 45 11.78 5.04 -0.67
N GLY A 46 12.45 4.75 0.44
CA GLY A 46 13.40 5.67 1.06
C GLY A 46 14.61 5.91 0.15
N SER A 47 15.23 7.08 0.24
CA SER A 47 16.31 7.49 -0.68
C SER A 47 17.53 6.57 -0.70
N GLN A 48 17.86 5.89 0.41
CA GLN A 48 18.98 4.94 0.48
C GLN A 48 18.67 3.59 -0.17
N VAL A 49 17.38 3.24 -0.27
CA VAL A 49 16.93 1.97 -0.85
C VAL A 49 16.21 2.14 -2.19
N ALA A 50 15.99 3.38 -2.65
CA ALA A 50 15.30 3.68 -3.90
C ALA A 50 15.93 3.00 -5.12
N GLY A 51 17.25 2.84 -5.14
CA GLY A 51 17.94 2.10 -6.20
C GLY A 51 17.40 0.67 -6.37
N THR A 52 17.03 -0.02 -5.29
CA THR A 52 16.50 -1.40 -5.37
C THR A 52 15.13 -1.46 -6.06
N VAL A 53 14.28 -0.47 -5.79
CA VAL A 53 12.96 -0.35 -6.42
C VAL A 53 13.12 0.11 -7.87
N LEU A 54 13.98 1.10 -8.13
CA LEU A 54 14.23 1.64 -9.46
C LEU A 54 14.83 0.60 -10.39
N THR A 55 15.80 -0.22 -9.96
CA THR A 55 16.33 -1.32 -10.80
C THR A 55 15.26 -2.37 -11.15
N SER A 56 14.28 -2.58 -10.26
CA SER A 56 13.15 -3.46 -10.57
C SER A 56 12.13 -2.79 -11.48
N LEU A 57 12.01 -1.46 -11.46
CA LEU A 57 11.06 -0.68 -12.24
C LEU A 57 11.57 -0.35 -13.65
N ASP A 58 12.81 0.13 -13.76
CA ASP A 58 13.56 0.50 -14.97
C ASP A 58 14.37 -0.71 -15.45
N ALA A 59 13.71 -1.61 -16.18
CA ALA A 59 14.27 -2.92 -16.50
C ALA A 59 15.43 -2.83 -17.50
N ASN A 60 15.42 -1.81 -18.37
CA ASN A 60 16.49 -1.57 -19.34
C ASN A 60 17.56 -0.58 -18.84
N THR A 61 17.34 0.06 -17.68
CA THR A 61 18.27 1.00 -17.02
C THR A 61 18.57 2.25 -17.86
N ASP A 62 17.60 2.74 -18.63
CA ASP A 62 17.76 3.94 -19.46
C ASP A 62 17.34 5.25 -18.76
N GLY A 63 16.86 5.15 -17.51
CA GLY A 63 16.41 6.26 -16.68
C GLY A 63 15.03 6.79 -17.03
N ARG A 64 14.29 6.13 -17.94
CA ARG A 64 12.91 6.47 -18.32
C ARG A 64 12.01 5.27 -18.10
N ILE A 65 10.95 5.46 -17.32
CA ILE A 65 9.98 4.39 -17.10
C ILE A 65 8.93 4.42 -18.20
N THR A 66 8.88 3.35 -19.00
CA THR A 66 7.80 3.15 -19.97
C THR A 66 6.56 2.55 -19.31
N ASP A 67 5.39 2.69 -19.95
CA ASP A 67 4.15 2.03 -19.49
C ASP A 67 4.30 0.50 -19.41
N ALA A 68 5.06 -0.10 -20.33
CA ALA A 68 5.31 -1.53 -20.35
C ALA A 68 6.11 -1.98 -19.11
N GLU A 69 7.17 -1.25 -18.78
CA GLU A 69 7.98 -1.49 -17.59
C GLU A 69 7.20 -1.29 -16.30
N ALA A 70 6.44 -0.19 -16.20
CA ALA A 70 5.59 0.09 -15.07
C ALA A 70 4.56 -1.04 -14.84
N ARG A 71 3.87 -1.47 -15.89
CA ARG A 71 2.89 -2.57 -15.80
C ARG A 71 3.55 -3.91 -15.47
N ALA A 72 4.72 -4.19 -16.02
CA ALA A 72 5.48 -5.40 -15.71
C ALA A 72 5.94 -5.42 -14.25
N TYR A 73 6.44 -4.28 -13.74
CA TYR A 73 6.78 -4.07 -12.34
C TYR A 73 5.57 -4.29 -11.43
N ALA A 74 4.44 -3.63 -11.71
CA ALA A 74 3.21 -3.79 -10.94
C ALA A 74 2.74 -5.25 -10.90
N GLY A 75 2.82 -5.96 -12.03
CA GLY A 75 2.51 -7.37 -12.11
C GLY A 75 3.42 -8.24 -11.24
N ARG A 76 4.72 -7.95 -11.17
CA ARG A 76 5.67 -8.65 -10.27
C ARG A 76 5.38 -8.38 -8.80
N VAL A 77 5.03 -7.14 -8.45
CA VAL A 77 4.66 -6.76 -7.08
C VAL A 77 3.37 -7.49 -6.66
N LEU A 78 2.32 -7.44 -7.49
CA LEU A 78 1.04 -8.08 -7.18
C LEU A 78 1.15 -9.61 -7.03
N LYS A 79 2.01 -10.27 -7.82
CA LYS A 79 2.30 -11.71 -7.68
C LYS A 79 2.97 -12.08 -6.35
N GLN A 80 3.60 -11.12 -5.68
CA GLN A 80 4.17 -11.27 -4.34
C GLN A 80 3.16 -10.93 -3.24
N SER A 81 1.93 -10.60 -3.59
CA SER A 81 0.83 -10.48 -2.64
C SER A 81 -0.14 -11.66 -2.78
N THR A 82 -0.88 -11.95 -1.73
CA THR A 82 -1.93 -12.97 -1.74
C THR A 82 -3.19 -12.37 -1.13
N LEU A 83 -4.32 -12.59 -1.79
CA LEU A 83 -5.65 -12.36 -1.24
C LEU A 83 -6.36 -13.70 -1.11
N LYS A 84 -6.98 -13.97 0.04
CA LYS A 84 -7.91 -15.08 0.22
C LYS A 84 -9.26 -14.57 0.70
N LEU A 85 -10.32 -15.17 0.17
CA LEU A 85 -11.71 -14.95 0.55
C LEU A 85 -12.21 -16.27 1.15
N GLY A 86 -12.36 -16.31 2.47
CA GLY A 86 -12.33 -17.58 3.21
C GLY A 86 -11.00 -18.30 2.93
N ASP A 87 -11.08 -19.55 2.47
CA ASP A 87 -9.93 -20.37 2.12
C ASP A 87 -9.50 -20.29 0.65
N VAL A 88 -10.28 -19.58 -0.18
CA VAL A 88 -10.05 -19.52 -1.63
C VAL A 88 -9.14 -18.36 -1.99
N ALA A 89 -8.04 -18.64 -2.67
CA ALA A 89 -7.17 -17.61 -3.22
C ALA A 89 -7.87 -16.85 -4.36
N ALA A 90 -7.81 -15.53 -4.30
CA ALA A 90 -8.36 -14.64 -5.32
C ALA A 90 -7.22 -13.92 -6.05
N GLY A 91 -7.22 -14.01 -7.38
CA GLY A 91 -6.20 -13.39 -8.22
C GLY A 91 -6.43 -11.89 -8.42
N TRP A 92 -5.36 -11.12 -8.34
CA TRP A 92 -5.36 -9.70 -8.70
C TRP A 92 -5.37 -9.52 -10.23
N THR A 93 -6.26 -8.66 -10.70
CA THR A 93 -6.21 -8.07 -12.04
C THR A 93 -5.66 -6.66 -11.91
N LEU A 94 -4.52 -6.38 -12.55
CA LEU A 94 -3.95 -5.03 -12.58
C LEU A 94 -4.88 -4.08 -13.35
N GLY A 95 -5.30 -3.00 -12.71
CA GLY A 95 -6.01 -1.89 -13.35
C GLY A 95 -5.04 -0.87 -13.94
N LYS A 96 -4.37 -0.14 -13.05
CA LYS A 96 -3.38 0.89 -13.40
C LYS A 96 -2.21 0.91 -12.42
N ILE A 97 -1.12 1.53 -12.85
CA ILE A 97 0.00 1.93 -12.01
C ILE A 97 0.25 3.41 -12.28
N GLU A 98 0.50 4.17 -11.22
CA GLU A 98 0.92 5.56 -11.29
C GLU A 98 2.37 5.64 -10.85
N VAL A 99 3.23 6.03 -11.77
CA VAL A 99 4.66 6.18 -11.53
C VAL A 99 4.98 7.67 -11.51
N PRO A 100 5.42 8.22 -10.37
CA PRO A 100 5.88 9.61 -10.31
C PRO A 100 7.22 9.78 -11.06
N PRO A 101 7.68 11.02 -11.29
CA PRO A 101 8.95 11.26 -11.95
C PRO A 101 10.11 10.48 -11.33
N TYR A 102 10.98 9.93 -12.18
CA TYR A 102 12.10 9.09 -11.76
C TYR A 102 12.98 9.75 -10.68
N ALA A 103 13.24 11.06 -10.83
CA ALA A 103 14.04 11.83 -9.88
C ALA A 103 13.41 11.89 -8.49
N ASP A 104 12.09 12.01 -8.40
CA ASP A 104 11.39 12.14 -7.12
C ASP A 104 11.42 10.82 -6.34
N LEU A 105 11.23 9.69 -7.05
CA LEU A 105 11.42 8.34 -6.49
C LEU A 105 12.85 8.14 -5.98
N LYS A 106 13.86 8.59 -6.73
CA LYS A 106 15.27 8.48 -6.34
C LYS A 106 15.57 9.23 -5.04
N THR A 107 14.92 10.38 -4.82
CA THR A 107 15.06 11.17 -3.59
C THR A 107 14.17 10.71 -2.43
N GLY A 108 13.30 9.72 -2.65
CA GLY A 108 12.36 9.20 -1.64
C GLY A 108 11.21 10.16 -1.28
N ASN A 109 10.88 11.08 -2.20
CA ASN A 109 9.87 12.12 -1.98
C ASN A 109 8.53 11.82 -2.67
N ALA A 110 8.38 10.64 -3.28
CA ALA A 110 7.21 10.31 -4.07
C ALA A 110 6.73 8.88 -3.83
N VAL A 111 5.46 8.65 -4.13
CA VAL A 111 4.74 7.40 -3.92
C VAL A 111 4.38 6.80 -5.27
N LEU A 112 4.80 5.56 -5.51
CA LEU A 112 4.31 4.75 -6.62
C LEU A 112 3.01 4.08 -6.18
N LYS A 113 1.98 4.12 -7.03
CA LYS A 113 0.67 3.55 -6.70
C LYS A 113 0.27 2.44 -7.65
N ILE A 114 -0.11 1.28 -7.12
CA ILE A 114 -0.61 0.15 -7.90
C ILE A 114 -2.07 -0.09 -7.56
N TYR A 115 -2.92 -0.06 -8.57
CA TYR A 115 -4.34 -0.30 -8.44
C TYR A 115 -4.71 -1.65 -9.05
N ALA A 116 -5.33 -2.51 -8.26
CA ALA A 116 -5.75 -3.84 -8.70
C ALA A 116 -7.16 -4.18 -8.22
N THR A 117 -7.76 -5.20 -8.84
CA THR A 117 -9.08 -5.69 -8.45
C THR A 117 -9.08 -7.21 -8.48
N ALA A 118 -9.66 -7.83 -7.46
CA ALA A 118 -9.96 -9.25 -7.41
C ALA A 118 -11.48 -9.43 -7.40
N LYS A 119 -11.98 -10.31 -8.27
CA LYS A 119 -13.41 -10.65 -8.29
C LYS A 119 -13.77 -11.50 -7.06
N ARG A 120 -14.96 -11.27 -6.51
CA ARG A 120 -15.55 -12.07 -5.44
C ARG A 120 -17.02 -12.35 -5.74
N ARG A 121 -17.58 -13.35 -5.05
CA ARG A 121 -19.02 -13.55 -4.96
C ARG A 121 -19.46 -13.05 -3.58
N ASP A 122 -20.51 -12.24 -3.54
CA ASP A 122 -21.12 -11.85 -2.28
C ASP A 122 -22.10 -12.91 -1.82
N THR A 123 -21.91 -13.37 -0.59
CA THR A 123 -22.72 -14.37 0.07
C THR A 123 -23.09 -13.85 1.44
N VAL A 124 -24.39 -13.78 1.73
CA VAL A 124 -24.91 -13.34 3.03
C VAL A 124 -24.35 -14.22 4.15
N GLY A 125 -24.08 -13.62 5.30
CA GLY A 125 -23.58 -14.29 6.49
C GLY A 125 -22.16 -13.86 6.89
N ALA A 126 -21.56 -14.62 7.81
CA ALA A 126 -20.20 -14.38 8.27
C ALA A 126 -19.19 -14.81 7.21
N GLN A 127 -18.18 -13.98 6.99
CA GLN A 127 -17.14 -14.16 5.98
C GLN A 127 -15.78 -13.73 6.54
N THR A 128 -14.71 -14.22 5.91
CA THR A 128 -13.33 -13.83 6.24
C THR A 128 -12.60 -13.42 4.97
N LEU A 129 -11.70 -12.44 5.11
CA LEU A 129 -10.74 -12.03 4.08
C LEU A 129 -9.35 -12.03 4.72
N SER A 130 -8.35 -12.54 4.01
CA SER A 130 -6.95 -12.33 4.41
C SER A 130 -6.13 -11.81 3.24
N TYR A 131 -5.26 -10.85 3.55
CA TYR A 131 -4.30 -10.27 2.62
C TYR A 131 -2.90 -10.42 3.19
N GLN A 132 -1.94 -10.73 2.34
CA GLN A 132 -0.52 -10.70 2.70
C GLN A 132 0.27 -10.03 1.60
N ASN A 133 1.10 -9.04 1.94
CA ASN A 133 2.10 -8.46 1.07
C ASN A 133 3.48 -9.02 1.40
N ARG A 134 4.13 -9.68 0.44
CA ARG A 134 5.50 -10.20 0.56
C ARG A 134 6.49 -9.49 -0.36
N TYR A 135 6.10 -8.37 -0.97
CA TYR A 135 7.03 -7.58 -1.77
C TYR A 135 8.09 -6.96 -0.86
N GLN A 136 9.33 -7.39 -1.04
CA GLN A 136 10.45 -6.99 -0.17
C GLN A 136 11.73 -6.76 -1.01
N PRO A 137 11.80 -5.65 -1.75
CA PRO A 137 12.98 -5.31 -2.56
C PRO A 137 14.20 -4.89 -1.70
N ALA A 138 13.94 -4.45 -0.46
CA ALA A 138 14.92 -4.05 0.55
C ALA A 138 14.27 -4.20 1.94
N LYS A 139 14.89 -3.63 2.99
CA LYS A 139 14.22 -3.42 4.28
C LYS A 139 12.89 -2.69 4.03
N GLY A 140 11.81 -3.13 4.66
CA GLY A 140 10.47 -2.64 4.37
C GLY A 140 9.65 -2.41 5.62
N GLN A 141 8.66 -1.55 5.49
CA GLN A 141 7.64 -1.29 6.49
C GLN A 141 6.29 -1.47 5.83
N TRP A 142 5.46 -2.36 6.36
CA TRP A 142 4.16 -2.67 5.79
C TRP A 142 3.03 -2.18 6.67
N THR A 143 1.94 -1.76 6.03
CA THR A 143 0.64 -1.62 6.65
C THR A 143 -0.43 -2.11 5.70
N ALA A 144 -1.51 -2.65 6.25
CA ALA A 144 -2.67 -3.09 5.49
C ALA A 144 -3.95 -2.64 6.21
N ASN A 145 -4.88 -2.08 5.44
CA ASN A 145 -6.15 -1.55 5.89
C ASN A 145 -7.28 -2.03 5.00
N ILE A 146 -8.50 -2.02 5.56
CA ILE A 146 -9.72 -2.39 4.86
C ILE A 146 -10.74 -1.26 4.97
N PHE A 147 -11.38 -0.93 3.85
CA PHE A 147 -12.51 -0.02 3.76
C PHE A 147 -13.74 -0.78 3.27
N LEU A 148 -14.91 -0.32 3.66
CA LEU A 148 -16.19 -0.87 3.23
C LEU A 148 -16.86 0.11 2.28
N LEU A 149 -17.20 -0.36 1.09
CA LEU A 149 -17.96 0.40 0.10
C LEU A 149 -19.25 -0.37 -0.22
N PRO A 150 -20.29 -0.27 0.63
CA PRO A 150 -21.57 -0.90 0.37
C PRO A 150 -22.23 -0.31 -0.89
N GLY A 151 -23.09 -1.10 -1.54
CA GLY A 151 -23.76 -0.69 -2.77
C GLY A 151 -24.59 -1.82 -3.37
N ALA A 152 -25.46 -1.50 -4.34
CA ALA A 152 -26.32 -2.48 -5.02
C ALA A 152 -27.11 -3.41 -4.06
N GLY A 153 -27.55 -2.87 -2.91
CA GLY A 153 -28.29 -3.60 -1.88
C GLY A 153 -27.43 -4.47 -0.95
N TRP A 154 -26.10 -4.47 -1.10
CA TRP A 154 -25.19 -5.16 -0.19
C TRP A 154 -24.71 -4.26 0.94
N GLN A 155 -24.69 -4.81 2.14
CA GLN A 155 -24.17 -4.18 3.35
C GLN A 155 -23.07 -5.04 3.95
N TYR A 156 -22.05 -4.38 4.50
CA TYR A 156 -20.88 -5.04 5.09
C TYR A 156 -20.65 -4.50 6.50
N GLY A 157 -20.23 -5.37 7.42
CA GLY A 157 -19.83 -4.97 8.77
C GLY A 157 -18.58 -5.71 9.21
N VAL A 158 -17.51 -5.00 9.56
CA VAL A 158 -16.32 -5.63 10.15
C VAL A 158 -16.66 -6.08 11.58
N THR A 159 -16.40 -7.34 11.89
CA THR A 159 -16.58 -7.92 13.22
C THR A 159 -15.26 -8.23 13.93
N GLY A 160 -14.14 -8.23 13.19
CA GLY A 160 -12.81 -8.36 13.77
C GLY A 160 -11.70 -8.12 12.75
N GLN A 161 -10.54 -7.65 13.22
CA GLN A 161 -9.34 -7.50 12.41
C GLN A 161 -8.11 -7.94 13.21
N GLN A 162 -7.18 -8.60 12.53
CA GLN A 162 -5.88 -8.95 13.07
C GLN A 162 -4.80 -8.58 12.06
N ARG A 163 -3.72 -7.96 12.55
CA ARG A 163 -2.52 -7.69 11.77
C ARG A 163 -1.36 -8.52 12.30
N SER A 164 -0.45 -8.93 11.44
CA SER A 164 0.85 -9.45 11.87
C SER A 164 1.71 -8.31 12.45
N ASN A 165 2.66 -8.65 13.31
CA ASN A 165 3.53 -7.66 13.97
C ASN A 165 4.36 -6.82 13.00
N ASP A 166 4.71 -7.41 11.84
CA ASP A 166 5.43 -6.76 10.74
C ASP A 166 4.52 -5.99 9.77
N GLY A 167 3.20 -6.03 9.98
CA GLY A 167 2.20 -5.37 9.15
C GLY A 167 1.98 -5.98 7.76
N GLN A 168 2.68 -7.07 7.42
CA GLN A 168 2.56 -7.71 6.10
C GLN A 168 1.21 -8.37 5.88
N GLN A 169 0.57 -8.85 6.96
CA GLN A 169 -0.68 -9.59 6.90
C GLN A 169 -1.81 -8.83 7.58
N LEU A 170 -2.98 -8.84 6.94
CA LEU A 170 -4.26 -8.43 7.52
C LEU A 170 -5.26 -9.57 7.35
N THR A 171 -5.91 -9.97 8.44
CA THR A 171 -7.08 -10.85 8.42
C THR A 171 -8.28 -10.07 8.95
N VAL A 172 -9.40 -10.14 8.23
CA VAL A 172 -10.64 -9.41 8.54
C VAL A 172 -11.78 -10.42 8.60
N ASN A 173 -12.49 -10.44 9.72
CA ASN A 173 -13.79 -11.07 9.84
C ASN A 173 -14.87 -10.01 9.63
N TYR A 174 -15.87 -10.34 8.81
CA TYR A 174 -16.94 -9.42 8.48
C TYR A 174 -18.25 -10.16 8.23
N THR A 175 -19.36 -9.46 8.34
CA THR A 175 -20.68 -9.92 7.94
C THR A 175 -21.08 -9.28 6.63
N VAL A 176 -21.83 -10.04 5.82
CA VAL A 176 -22.47 -9.57 4.60
C VAL A 176 -23.97 -9.72 4.77
N ASN A 177 -24.71 -8.64 4.53
CA ASN A 177 -26.17 -8.63 4.55
C ASN A 177 -26.70 -8.09 3.22
N ARG A 178 -27.96 -8.39 2.93
CA ARG A 178 -28.69 -7.84 1.79
C ARG A 178 -29.91 -7.07 2.30
N SER A 179 -30.06 -5.82 1.87
CA SER A 179 -31.24 -4.99 2.12
C SER A 179 -32.40 -5.37 1.22
#